data_AF-I1DT31-F1
#
_entry.id   AF-I1DT31-F1
#
_cell.length_a   1.000
_cell.length_b   1.000
_cell.length_c   1.000
_cell.angle_alpha   90.00
_cell.angle_beta   90.00
_cell.angle_gamma   90.00
#
_symmetry.space_group_name_H-M   'P 1'
#
loop_
_entity.id
_entity.type
_entity.pdbx_description
1 polymer ?
#
loop_
_entity_poly.entity_id
_entity_poly.type
_entity_poly.pdbx_seq_one_letter_code
_entity_poly.pdbx_strand_id
1 'polypeptide(L)'
;MVTDKPGYEHLIQFLTEHLSLFEQGGNNGSGKTIGELLEESIAEQIITLCTQHTELEMNHRSMIIREVDGIMYDFQEVLSSVLEKKATAQQAELINEISLLIKNLFDNAIADLLD
;
A
#
# COMPACT_ATOMS: atom_id res chain seq x y z
N MET A 1 2.40 -13.35 7.50
CA MET A 1 1.59 -12.21 8.01
C MET A 1 0.78 -11.74 6.81
N VAL A 2 0.02 -10.64 6.92
CA VAL A 2 -1.11 -10.21 6.05
C VAL A 2 -1.16 -10.72 4.60
N THR A 3 -0.04 -10.85 3.89
CA THR A 3 0.04 -11.38 2.51
C THR A 3 -0.48 -12.80 2.33
N ASP A 4 -0.56 -13.62 3.38
CA ASP A 4 -1.14 -14.97 3.35
C ASP A 4 -2.63 -15.04 3.72
N LYS A 5 -3.28 -13.88 3.95
CA LYS A 5 -4.67 -13.79 4.43
C LYS A 5 -5.63 -13.38 3.32
N PRO A 6 -6.92 -13.79 3.40
CA PRO A 6 -7.94 -13.37 2.45
C PRO A 6 -8.07 -11.85 2.28
N GLY A 7 -7.77 -11.08 3.34
CA GLY A 7 -7.77 -9.63 3.26
C GLY A 7 -6.78 -9.08 2.24
N TYR A 8 -5.64 -9.75 2.02
CA TYR A 8 -4.67 -9.35 1.01
C TYR A 8 -5.14 -9.68 -0.41
N GLU A 9 -5.78 -10.82 -0.61
CA GLU A 9 -6.40 -11.16 -1.90
C GLU A 9 -7.45 -10.10 -2.30
N HIS A 10 -8.28 -9.66 -1.34
CA HIS A 10 -9.25 -8.58 -1.57
C HIS A 10 -8.58 -7.25 -1.90
N LEU A 11 -7.43 -6.94 -1.30
CA LEU A 11 -6.67 -5.72 -1.60
C LEU A 11 -6.13 -5.74 -3.03
N ILE A 12 -5.57 -6.86 -3.48
CA ILE A 12 -5.09 -7.02 -4.86
C ILE A 12 -6.26 -6.97 -5.86
N GLN A 13 -7.39 -7.61 -5.51
CA GLN A 13 -8.60 -7.52 -6.32
C GLN A 13 -9.08 -6.07 -6.44
N PHE A 14 -9.14 -5.33 -5.32
CA PHE A 14 -9.53 -3.92 -5.33
C PHE A 14 -8.63 -3.09 -6.25
N LEU A 15 -7.30 -3.25 -6.17
CA LEU A 15 -6.37 -2.58 -7.09
C LEU A 15 -6.68 -2.95 -8.55
N THR A 16 -6.88 -4.23 -8.83
CA THR A 16 -7.12 -4.75 -10.19
C THR A 16 -8.43 -4.20 -10.78
N GLU A 17 -9.50 -4.13 -9.99
CA GLU A 17 -10.80 -3.57 -10.39
C GLU A 17 -10.69 -2.08 -10.77
N HIS A 18 -9.74 -1.36 -10.18
CA HIS A 18 -9.50 0.06 -10.42
C HIS A 18 -8.30 0.33 -11.36
N LEU A 19 -7.69 -0.71 -11.95
CA LEU A 19 -6.49 -0.59 -12.78
C LEU A 19 -6.70 0.35 -13.98
N SER A 20 -7.91 0.35 -14.54
CA SER A 20 -8.28 1.21 -15.68
C SER A 20 -8.12 2.71 -15.39
N LEU A 21 -8.16 3.14 -14.12
CA LEU A 21 -7.89 4.53 -13.72
C LEU A 21 -6.43 4.92 -13.95
N PHE A 22 -5.50 3.97 -13.80
CA PHE A 22 -4.07 4.21 -13.99
C PHE A 22 -3.65 4.17 -15.46
N GLU A 23 -4.35 3.37 -16.28
CA GLU A 23 -4.07 3.26 -17.71
C GLU A 23 -4.50 4.50 -18.51
N GLN A 24 -5.53 5.20 -18.05
CA GLN A 24 -6.03 6.44 -18.65
C GLN A 24 -5.03 7.58 -18.38
N GLY A 25 -4.17 7.81 -19.37
CA GLY A 25 -2.92 8.57 -19.25
C GLY A 25 -2.99 9.92 -18.54
N GLY A 26 -2.17 10.05 -17.48
CA GLY A 26 -1.81 11.31 -16.84
C GLY A 26 -0.65 12.00 -17.56
N ASN A 27 -0.92 12.72 -18.64
CA ASN A 27 0.07 13.63 -19.24
C ASN A 27 -0.02 15.07 -18.69
N ASN A 28 -0.95 15.31 -17.75
CA ASN A 28 -1.23 16.62 -17.16
C ASN A 28 -0.96 16.69 -15.64
N GLY A 29 -0.33 15.66 -15.05
CA GLY A 29 0.06 15.69 -13.64
C GLY A 29 1.30 16.56 -13.42
N SER A 30 1.21 17.61 -12.62
CA SER A 30 2.38 18.32 -12.08
C SER A 30 2.68 17.77 -10.68
N GLY A 31 3.75 16.98 -10.50
CA GLY A 31 4.04 16.38 -9.19
C GLY A 31 4.87 15.10 -9.22
N LYS A 32 4.56 14.18 -8.30
CA LYS A 32 5.18 12.85 -8.15
C LYS A 32 4.68 11.87 -9.21
N THR A 33 5.49 10.86 -9.53
CA THR A 33 5.04 9.71 -10.32
C THR A 33 4.10 8.83 -9.50
N ILE A 34 3.37 7.94 -10.16
CA ILE A 34 2.54 6.94 -9.48
C ILE A 34 3.38 6.10 -8.52
N GLY A 35 4.57 5.66 -8.95
CA GLY A 35 5.48 4.88 -8.11
C GLY A 35 5.96 5.65 -6.87
N GLU A 36 6.45 6.89 -7.07
CA GLU A 36 6.90 7.75 -5.97
C GLU A 36 5.78 7.97 -4.93
N LEU A 37 4.55 8.25 -5.40
CA LEU A 37 3.43 8.51 -4.51
C LEU A 37 2.96 7.26 -3.77
N LEU A 38 3.00 6.10 -4.43
CA LEU A 38 2.67 4.81 -3.83
C LEU A 38 3.63 4.46 -2.70
N GLU A 39 4.94 4.56 -2.96
CA GLU A 39 5.99 4.31 -1.98
C GLU A 39 5.85 5.18 -0.75
N GLU A 40 5.67 6.48 -0.96
CA GLU A 40 5.52 7.43 0.15
C GLU A 40 4.25 7.21 0.95
N SER A 41 3.11 7.00 0.27
CA SER A 41 1.83 6.79 0.96
C SER A 41 1.87 5.53 1.83
N ILE A 42 2.46 4.44 1.33
CA ILE A 42 2.60 3.21 2.11
C ILE A 42 3.58 3.43 3.27
N ALA A 43 4.73 4.05 3.04
CA ALA A 43 5.71 4.33 4.09
C ALA A 43 5.11 5.15 5.24
N GLU A 44 4.34 6.19 4.93
CA GLU A 44 3.64 7.02 5.93
C GLU A 44 2.68 6.19 6.79
N GLN A 45 1.93 5.28 6.18
CA GLN A 45 1.01 4.41 6.92
C GLN A 45 1.75 3.43 7.83
N ILE A 46 2.89 2.89 7.40
CA ILE A 46 3.69 1.95 8.21
C ILE A 46 4.40 2.66 9.36
N ILE A 47 4.87 3.89 9.17
CA ILE A 47 5.37 4.74 10.25
C ILE A 47 4.25 5.01 11.26
N THR A 48 3.06 5.39 10.77
CA THR A 48 1.88 5.65 11.62
C THR A 48 1.49 4.40 12.41
N LEU A 49 1.44 3.24 11.75
CA LEU A 49 1.17 1.96 12.39
C LEU A 49 2.18 1.67 13.51
N CYS A 50 3.48 1.79 13.22
CA CYS A 50 4.54 1.52 14.18
C CYS A 50 4.54 2.48 15.38
N THR A 51 4.06 3.72 15.19
CA THR A 51 3.97 4.73 16.26
C THR A 51 2.70 4.59 17.08
N GLN A 52 1.63 4.05 16.52
CA GLN A 52 0.41 3.71 17.24
C GLN A 52 0.59 2.45 18.11
N HIS A 53 1.28 1.43 17.59
CA HIS A 53 1.52 0.16 18.29
C HIS A 53 2.94 0.11 18.88
N THR A 54 3.19 0.92 19.91
CA THR A 54 4.52 1.05 20.57
C THR A 54 4.96 -0.22 21.30
N GLU A 55 4.01 -1.04 21.72
CA GLU A 55 4.18 -2.32 22.40
C GLU A 55 4.76 -3.43 21.51
N LEU A 56 4.77 -3.24 20.18
CA LEU A 56 5.32 -4.23 19.26
C LEU A 56 6.82 -4.44 19.50
N GLU A 57 7.18 -5.68 19.80
CA GLU A 57 8.55 -6.15 19.83
C GLU A 57 9.25 -6.04 18.46
N MET A 58 10.58 -5.99 18.48
CA MET A 58 11.40 -5.79 17.28
C MET A 58 11.23 -6.88 16.21
N ASN A 59 10.95 -8.11 16.62
CA ASN A 59 10.64 -9.23 15.71
C ASN A 59 9.34 -8.97 14.93
N HIS A 60 8.27 -8.48 15.58
CA HIS A 60 7.00 -8.15 14.93
C HIS A 60 7.18 -6.99 13.94
N ARG A 61 7.90 -5.94 14.35
CA ARG A 61 8.24 -4.81 13.45
C ARG A 61 9.02 -5.27 12.23
N SER A 62 10.02 -6.14 12.42
CA SER A 62 10.80 -6.70 11.32
C SER A 62 9.95 -7.54 10.36
N MET A 63 8.93 -8.25 10.88
CA MET A 63 8.00 -9.00 10.04
C MET A 63 7.09 -8.07 9.24
N ILE A 64 6.56 -7.00 9.85
CA ILE A 64 5.76 -5.98 9.15
C ILE A 64 6.53 -5.39 7.97
N ILE A 65 7.79 -4.99 8.17
CA ILE A 65 8.61 -4.43 7.08
C ILE A 65 8.76 -5.41 5.91
N ARG A 66 9.02 -6.71 6.17
CA ARG A 66 9.14 -7.71 5.11
C ARG A 66 7.84 -7.92 4.32
N GLU A 67 6.70 -7.85 5.01
CA GLU A 67 5.40 -7.99 4.37
C GLU A 67 5.08 -6.74 3.53
N VAL A 68 5.41 -5.56 4.03
CA VAL A 68 5.30 -4.30 3.28
C VAL A 68 6.16 -4.34 2.01
N ASP A 69 7.39 -4.85 2.09
CA ASP A 69 8.26 -5.02 0.93
C ASP A 69 7.61 -5.94 -0.11
N GLY A 70 6.99 -7.04 0.32
CA GLY A 70 6.24 -7.95 -0.56
C GLY A 70 5.02 -7.29 -1.19
N ILE A 71 4.22 -6.58 -0.40
CA ILE A 71 3.06 -5.82 -0.90
C ILE A 71 3.50 -4.79 -1.94
N MET A 72 4.56 -4.04 -1.67
CA MET A 72 5.09 -3.04 -2.59
C MET A 72 5.52 -3.68 -3.90
N TYR A 73 6.23 -4.81 -3.85
CA TYR A 73 6.67 -5.54 -5.03
C TYR A 73 5.49 -5.96 -5.91
N ASP A 74 4.47 -6.59 -5.34
CA ASP A 74 3.29 -7.06 -6.08
C ASP A 74 2.51 -5.89 -6.70
N PHE A 75 2.40 -4.78 -5.99
CA PHE A 75 1.75 -3.57 -6.49
C PHE A 75 2.53 -2.93 -7.65
N GLN A 76 3.86 -2.86 -7.52
CA GLN A 76 4.74 -2.37 -8.58
C GLN A 76 4.68 -3.27 -9.82
N GLU A 77 4.52 -4.58 -9.65
CA GLU A 77 4.32 -5.52 -10.75
C GLU A 77 3.01 -5.24 -11.50
N VAL A 78 1.90 -5.14 -10.77
CA VAL A 78 0.57 -4.82 -11.33
C VAL A 78 0.58 -3.48 -12.07
N LEU A 79 1.29 -2.47 -11.53
CA LEU A 79 1.36 -1.12 -12.07
C LEU A 79 2.57 -0.87 -12.97
N SER A 80 3.32 -1.91 -13.34
CA SER A 80 4.63 -1.79 -13.99
C SER A 80 4.66 -0.92 -15.26
N SER A 81 3.55 -0.86 -16.02
CA SER A 81 3.45 -0.07 -17.25
C SER A 81 3.16 1.43 -17.03
N VAL A 82 2.87 1.84 -15.79
CA VAL A 82 2.39 3.19 -15.45
C VAL A 82 3.18 3.87 -14.33
N LEU A 83 4.05 3.16 -13.60
CA LEU A 83 4.76 3.70 -12.42
C LEU A 83 5.46 5.04 -12.66
N GLU A 84 6.09 5.22 -13.83
CA GLU A 84 6.83 6.44 -14.19
C GLU A 84 5.95 7.61 -14.66
N LYS A 85 4.63 7.38 -14.85
CA LYS A 85 3.71 8.44 -15.26
C LYS A 85 3.37 9.33 -14.06
N LYS A 86 3.16 10.61 -14.32
CA LYS A 86 2.75 11.57 -13.28
C LYS A 86 1.33 11.25 -12.81
N ALA A 87 1.18 11.15 -11.49
CA ALA A 87 -0.11 10.84 -10.88
C ALA A 87 -1.09 12.00 -11.12
N THR A 88 -2.31 11.66 -11.53
CA THR A 88 -3.45 12.60 -11.49
C THR A 88 -3.99 12.71 -10.07
N ALA A 89 -4.83 13.71 -9.79
CA ALA A 89 -5.47 13.85 -8.48
C ALA A 89 -6.32 12.61 -8.10
N GLN A 90 -7.01 12.01 -9.07
CA GLN A 90 -7.84 10.82 -8.85
C GLN A 90 -6.97 9.58 -8.55
N GLN A 91 -5.85 9.42 -9.26
CA GLN A 91 -4.89 8.35 -8.99
C GLN A 91 -4.25 8.51 -7.61
N ALA A 92 -3.95 9.76 -7.21
CA ALA A 92 -3.43 10.06 -5.88
C ALA A 92 -4.42 9.72 -4.77
N GLU A 93 -5.71 10.02 -4.96
CA GLU A 93 -6.78 9.67 -4.02
C GLU A 93 -6.89 8.15 -3.86
N LEU A 94 -6.88 7.41 -4.97
CA LEU A 94 -6.92 5.94 -4.93
C LEU A 94 -5.67 5.34 -4.25
N ILE A 95 -4.48 5.86 -4.53
CA ILE A 95 -3.24 5.41 -3.86
C ILE A 95 -3.33 5.62 -2.34
N ASN A 96 -3.88 6.75 -1.90
CA ASN A 96 -4.08 7.01 -0.48
C ASN A 96 -5.15 6.09 0.14
N GLU A 97 -6.23 5.78 -0.59
CA GLU A 97 -7.22 4.80 -0.13
C GLU A 97 -6.60 3.42 0.05
N ILE A 98 -5.82 2.97 -0.93
CA ILE A 98 -5.09 1.70 -0.88
C ILE A 98 -4.13 1.65 0.31
N SER A 99 -3.37 2.72 0.56
CA SER A 99 -2.42 2.74 1.68
C SER A 99 -3.14 2.59 3.03
N LEU A 100 -4.31 3.21 3.19
CA LEU A 100 -5.17 3.03 4.36
C LEU A 100 -5.67 1.59 4.49
N LEU A 101 -6.06 0.96 3.39
CA LEU A 101 -6.45 -0.47 3.40
C LEU A 101 -5.29 -1.37 3.84
N ILE A 102 -4.07 -1.11 3.37
CA ILE A 102 -2.87 -1.82 3.82
C ILE A 102 -2.68 -1.65 5.33
N LYS A 103 -2.79 -0.42 5.85
CA LYS A 103 -2.71 -0.18 7.30
C LYS A 103 -3.75 -1.01 8.06
N ASN A 104 -4.99 -1.02 7.58
CA ASN A 104 -6.08 -1.77 8.21
C ASN A 104 -5.81 -3.28 8.23
N LEU A 105 -5.17 -3.85 7.19
CA LEU A 105 -4.75 -5.26 7.22
C LEU A 105 -3.79 -5.54 8.37
N PHE A 106 -2.81 -4.65 8.57
CA PHE A 106 -1.86 -4.79 9.67
C PHE A 106 -2.48 -4.51 11.03
N ASP A 107 -3.35 -3.50 11.17
CA ASP A 107 -4.05 -3.22 12.43
C ASP A 107 -4.83 -4.45 12.92
N ASN A 108 -5.57 -5.11 12.01
CA ASN A 108 -6.30 -6.34 12.35
C ASN A 108 -5.34 -7.47 12.74
N ALA A 109 -4.26 -7.68 11.97
CA ALA A 109 -3.28 -8.72 12.29
C ALA A 109 -2.55 -8.47 13.63
N ILE A 110 -2.35 -7.20 14.00
CA ILE A 110 -1.77 -6.81 15.29
C ILE A 110 -2.77 -7.04 16.42
N ALA A 111 -4.04 -6.68 16.23
CA ALA A 111 -5.09 -6.96 17.21
C ALA A 111 -5.17 -8.47 17.51
N ASP A 112 -5.22 -9.30 16.47
CA ASP A 112 -5.22 -10.77 16.61
C ASP A 112 -3.95 -11.34 17.28
N LEU A 113 -2.81 -10.63 17.17
CA LEU A 113 -1.55 -11.03 17.77
C LEU A 113 -1.47 -10.69 19.27
N LEU A 114 -2.14 -9.61 19.69
CA LEU A 114 -2.08 -9.07 21.05
C LEU A 114 -3.25 -9.51 21.95
N ASP A 115 -4.31 -10.08 21.36
CA ASP A 115 -5.41 -10.76 22.07
C ASP A 115 -4.99 -12.12 22.66
#